data_AF-A0A7X0XJH4-F1
#
_entry.id   AF-A0A7X0XJH4-F1
#
_cell.length_a   1.000
_cell.length_b   1.000
_cell.length_c   1.000
_cell.angle_alpha   90.00
_cell.angle_beta   90.00
_cell.angle_gamma   90.00
#
_symmetry.space_group_name_H-M   'P 1'
#
loop_
_entity.id
_entity.type
_entity.pdbx_description
1 polymer ?
#
loop_
_entity_poly.entity_id
_entity_poly.type
_entity_poly.pdbx_seq_one_letter_code
_entity_poly.pdbx_strand_id
1 'polypeptide(L)'
;MKDQKILNALSYFSLFFAPIIVPVAIWIFSATENTKHHAKVALFTHILPTIGGFASLFLVSFVGVSTNSSNVTGIVGLGLIVAIGIMIVVLAIFNIIRGIQALVAKEDDPLFNTFD
;
A
#
# COMPACT_ATOMS: atom_id res chain seq x y z
N MET A 1 -8.83 -21.49 9.75
CA MET A 1 -9.15 -21.34 8.31
C MET A 1 -10.08 -20.16 8.03
N LYS A 2 -11.37 -20.18 8.43
CA LYS A 2 -12.29 -19.05 8.13
C LYS A 2 -11.82 -17.72 8.74
N ASP A 3 -11.38 -17.74 9.99
CA ASP A 3 -10.92 -16.54 10.68
C ASP A 3 -9.65 -15.97 10.03
N GLN A 4 -8.75 -16.83 9.54
CA GLN A 4 -7.56 -16.40 8.80
C GLN A 4 -7.92 -15.70 7.49
N LYS A 5 -8.87 -16.22 6.72
CA LYS A 5 -9.35 -15.56 5.50
C LYS A 5 -9.89 -14.16 5.77
N ILE A 6 -10.66 -14.01 6.84
CA ILE A 6 -11.21 -12.71 7.26
C ILE A 6 -10.08 -11.76 7.68
N LEU A 7 -9.13 -12.21 8.50
CA LEU A 7 -7.99 -11.39 8.94
C LEU A 7 -7.07 -10.99 7.76
N ASN A 8 -6.84 -11.90 6.82
CA ASN A 8 -6.07 -11.63 5.61
C ASN A 8 -6.76 -10.54 4.78
N ALA A 9 -8.06 -10.70 4.51
CA ALA A 9 -8.84 -9.73 3.76
C ALA A 9 -8.92 -8.37 4.46
N LEU A 10 -9.11 -8.37 5.78
CA LEU A 10 -9.17 -7.17 6.61
C LEU A 10 -7.84 -6.41 6.59
N SER A 11 -6.71 -7.11 6.52
CA SER A 11 -5.40 -6.48 6.37
C SER A 11 -5.35 -5.61 5.12
N TYR A 12 -5.76 -6.13 3.96
CA TYR A 12 -5.77 -5.37 2.71
C TYR A 12 -6.88 -4.29 2.67
N PHE A 13 -8.09 -4.57 3.16
CA PHE A 13 -9.17 -3.57 3.20
C PHE A 13 -8.96 -2.46 4.24
N SER A 14 -8.03 -2.63 5.17
CA SER A 14 -7.68 -1.58 6.12
C SER A 14 -7.21 -0.29 5.45
N LEU A 15 -6.82 -0.33 4.17
CA LEU A 15 -6.59 0.85 3.34
C LEU A 15 -7.68 1.93 3.50
N PHE A 16 -8.94 1.52 3.66
CA PHE A 16 -10.09 2.43 3.70
C PHE A 16 -10.34 3.11 5.04
N PHE A 17 -9.82 2.57 6.15
CA PHE A 17 -10.22 3.03 7.49
C PHE A 17 -9.11 3.05 8.54
N ALA A 18 -8.10 2.18 8.44
CA ALA A 18 -7.02 2.07 9.42
C ALA A 18 -5.75 1.45 8.80
N PRO A 19 -5.15 2.08 7.77
CA PRO A 19 -4.12 1.47 6.92
C PRO A 19 -2.87 0.98 7.65
N ILE A 20 -2.57 1.52 8.83
CA ILE A 20 -1.40 1.14 9.63
C ILE A 20 -1.82 0.28 10.82
N ILE A 21 -2.80 0.74 11.60
CA ILE A 21 -3.15 0.13 12.88
C ILE A 21 -3.62 -1.32 12.70
N VAL A 22 -4.49 -1.57 11.73
CA VAL A 22 -5.07 -2.90 11.53
C VAL A 22 -4.05 -3.91 11.01
N PRO A 23 -3.26 -3.64 9.96
CA PRO A 23 -2.24 -4.58 9.52
C PRO A 23 -1.17 -4.83 10.57
N VAL A 24 -0.76 -3.81 11.33
CA VAL A 24 0.21 -4.00 12.43
C VAL A 24 -0.36 -4.89 13.53
N ALA A 25 -1.61 -4.66 13.95
CA ALA A 25 -2.26 -5.50 14.96
C ALA A 25 -2.35 -6.96 14.48
N ILE A 26 -2.78 -7.19 13.24
CA ILE A 26 -2.89 -8.56 12.68
C ILE A 26 -1.52 -9.21 12.55
N TRP A 27 -0.49 -8.46 12.14
CA TRP A 27 0.88 -8.96 12.05
C TRP A 27 1.43 -9.42 13.40
N ILE A 28 1.19 -8.64 14.47
CA ILE A 28 1.69 -8.95 15.82
C ILE A 28 0.91 -10.10 16.47
N PHE A 29 -0.42 -10.09 16.36
CA PHE A 29 -1.28 -10.97 17.16
C PHE A 29 -1.76 -12.24 16.43
N SER A 30 -1.54 -12.38 15.12
CA SER A 30 -1.97 -13.58 14.41
C SER A 30 -1.13 -14.80 14.78
N ALA A 31 -1.78 -15.96 14.91
CA ALA A 31 -1.14 -17.23 15.25
C ALA A 31 -0.41 -17.89 14.07
N THR A 32 -0.68 -17.46 12.83
CA THR A 32 -0.16 -18.15 11.64
C THR A 32 0.65 -17.25 10.73
N GLU A 33 1.79 -17.78 10.26
CA GLU A 33 2.72 -17.05 9.39
C GLU A 33 2.10 -16.60 8.07
N ASN A 34 1.15 -17.35 7.50
CA ASN A 34 0.43 -16.93 6.30
C ASN A 34 -0.33 -15.60 6.54
N THR A 35 -1.12 -15.50 7.62
CA THR A 35 -1.83 -14.25 7.95
C THR A 35 -0.89 -13.10 8.29
N LYS A 36 0.22 -13.38 8.98
CA LYS A 36 1.26 -12.39 9.23
C LYS A 36 1.89 -11.88 7.93
N HIS A 37 2.07 -12.76 6.94
CA HIS A 37 2.59 -12.38 5.63
C HIS A 37 1.65 -11.37 4.93
N HIS A 38 0.36 -11.67 4.81
CA HIS A 38 -0.60 -10.74 4.20
C HIS A 38 -0.70 -9.40 4.94
N ALA A 39 -0.63 -9.43 6.27
CA ALA A 39 -0.58 -8.22 7.08
C ALA A 39 0.65 -7.35 6.77
N LYS A 40 1.83 -7.96 6.61
CA LYS A 40 3.05 -7.25 6.19
C LYS A 40 2.94 -6.68 4.77
N VAL A 41 2.40 -7.44 3.82
CA VAL A 41 2.22 -6.98 2.44
C VAL A 41 1.26 -5.80 2.38
N ALA A 42 0.10 -5.91 3.03
CA ALA A 42 -0.87 -4.81 3.13
C ALA A 42 -0.22 -3.57 3.75
N LEU A 43 0.45 -3.72 4.90
CA LEU A 43 1.16 -2.63 5.57
C LEU A 43 2.18 -1.93 4.65
N PHE A 44 2.99 -2.71 3.92
CA PHE A 44 3.98 -2.17 2.99
C PHE A 44 3.32 -1.34 1.89
N THR A 45 2.28 -1.88 1.25
CA THR A 45 1.57 -1.17 0.18
C THR A 45 0.81 0.07 0.67
N HIS A 46 0.40 0.12 1.94
CA HIS A 46 -0.23 1.30 2.54
C HIS A 46 0.80 2.39 2.90
N ILE A 47 2.00 1.99 3.32
CA ILE A 47 3.08 2.92 3.68
C ILE A 47 3.74 3.53 2.43
N LEU A 48 3.84 2.77 1.35
CA LEU A 48 4.55 3.18 0.14
C LEU A 48 4.07 4.53 -0.44
N PRO A 49 2.74 4.83 -0.54
CA PRO A 49 2.25 6.16 -0.88
C PRO A 49 2.72 7.28 0.04
N THR A 50 2.74 7.02 1.34
CA THR A 50 3.17 8.01 2.34
C THR A 50 4.65 8.34 2.17
N ILE A 51 5.50 7.33 1.99
CA ILE A 51 6.93 7.52 1.71
C ILE A 51 7.13 8.29 0.41
N GLY A 52 6.42 7.90 -0.66
CA GLY A 52 6.47 8.59 -1.95
C GLY A 52 6.04 10.06 -1.87
N GLY A 53 5.02 10.35 -1.06
CA GLY A 53 4.57 11.72 -0.79
C GLY A 53 5.64 12.57 -0.12
N PHE A 54 6.26 12.08 0.96
CA PHE A 54 7.36 12.78 1.63
C PHE A 54 8.58 12.96 0.72
N ALA A 55 8.96 11.94 -0.04
CA ALA A 55 10.03 12.03 -1.02
C ALA A 55 9.72 13.10 -2.08
N SER A 56 8.48 13.17 -2.56
CA SER A 56 8.05 14.17 -3.54
C SER A 56 8.13 15.59 -2.97
N LEU A 57 7.73 15.80 -1.71
CA LEU A 57 7.88 17.11 -1.05
C LEU A 57 9.34 17.55 -0.95
N PHE A 58 10.23 16.62 -0.57
CA PHE A 58 11.67 16.90 -0.53
C PHE A 58 12.21 17.25 -1.92
N LEU A 59 11.85 16.49 -2.96
CA LEU A 59 12.30 16.73 -4.32
C LEU A 59 11.82 18.07 -4.88
N VAL A 60 10.55 18.43 -4.68
CA VAL A 60 10.01 19.74 -5.10
C VAL A 60 10.74 20.87 -4.39
N SER A 61 10.98 20.73 -3.09
CA SER A 61 11.70 21.74 -2.30
C SER A 61 13.15 21.90 -2.78
N PHE A 62 13.83 20.78 -3.02
CA PHE A 62 15.20 20.75 -3.53
C PHE A 62 15.30 21.42 -4.91
N VAL A 63 14.42 21.04 -5.85
CA VAL A 63 14.37 21.66 -7.20
C VAL A 63 14.09 23.15 -7.12
N GLY A 64 13.19 23.58 -6.23
CA GLY A 64 12.89 24.99 -6.01
C GLY A 64 14.11 25.81 -5.59
N VAL A 65 14.86 25.31 -4.61
CA VAL A 65 16.07 25.98 -4.13
C VAL A 65 17.20 25.93 -5.16
N SER A 66 17.42 24.78 -5.81
CA SER A 66 18.54 24.60 -6.74
C SER A 66 18.37 25.35 -8.05
N THR A 67 17.15 25.51 -8.54
CA THR A 67 16.88 26.14 -9.85
C THR A 67 16.44 27.60 -9.73
N ASN A 68 15.95 28.01 -8.55
CA ASN A 68 15.34 29.33 -8.31
C ASN A 68 14.32 29.72 -9.42
N SER A 69 13.59 28.72 -9.93
CA SER A 69 12.64 28.88 -11.02
C SER A 69 11.29 28.28 -10.63
N SER A 70 10.28 29.15 -10.49
CA SER A 70 8.92 28.75 -10.18
C SER A 70 8.30 27.88 -11.27
N ASN A 71 8.62 28.14 -12.54
CA ASN A 71 8.14 27.36 -13.68
C ASN A 71 8.67 25.92 -13.64
N VAL A 72 9.98 25.74 -13.42
CA VAL A 72 10.60 24.40 -13.34
C VAL A 72 10.06 23.64 -12.13
N THR A 73 9.98 24.30 -10.98
CA THR A 73 9.43 23.73 -9.75
C THR A 73 7.98 23.29 -9.92
N GLY A 74 7.16 24.11 -10.60
CA GLY A 74 5.77 23.80 -10.88
C GLY A 74 5.59 22.59 -11.79
N ILE A 75 6.37 22.49 -12.87
CA ILE A 75 6.32 21.33 -13.79
C ILE A 75 6.73 20.04 -13.07
N VAL A 76 7.83 20.08 -12.31
CA VAL A 76 8.29 18.91 -11.52
C VAL A 76 7.25 18.53 -10.47
N GLY A 77 6.70 19.50 -9.74
CA GLY A 77 5.67 19.28 -8.74
C GLY A 77 4.41 18.64 -9.33
N LEU A 78 3.92 19.14 -10.48
CA LEU A 78 2.78 18.55 -11.17
C LEU A 78 3.07 17.11 -11.62
N GLY A 79 4.26 16.85 -12.17
CA GLY A 79 4.67 15.51 -12.58
C GLY A 79 4.70 14.52 -11.41
N LEU A 80 5.22 14.95 -10.26
CA LEU A 80 5.26 14.13 -9.04
C LEU A 80 3.86 13.89 -8.47
N ILE A 81 2.98 14.90 -8.46
CA ILE A 81 1.58 14.73 -8.03
C ILE A 81 0.87 13.68 -8.89
N VAL A 82 1.02 13.75 -10.21
CA VAL A 82 0.43 12.77 -11.14
C VAL A 82 1.01 11.38 -10.88
N ALA A 83 2.33 11.26 -10.73
CA ALA A 83 2.99 9.99 -10.46
C ALA A 83 2.53 9.33 -9.15
N ILE A 84 2.45 10.11 -8.06
CA ILE A 84 1.96 9.64 -6.77
C ILE A 84 0.47 9.28 -6.84
N GLY A 85 -0.34 10.07 -7.55
CA GLY A 85 -1.76 9.78 -7.78
C GLY A 85 -1.96 8.43 -8.48
N ILE A 86 -1.20 8.15 -9.54
CA ILE A 86 -1.23 6.86 -10.23
C ILE A 86 -0.82 5.72 -9.29
N MET A 87 0.27 5.90 -8.54
CA MET A 87 0.74 4.90 -7.58
C MET A 87 -0.32 4.58 -6.51
N ILE A 88 -1.01 5.59 -5.97
CA ILE A 88 -2.11 5.41 -5.01
C ILE A 88 -3.21 4.55 -5.63
N VAL A 89 -3.65 4.87 -6.84
CA VAL A 89 -4.72 4.12 -7.52
C VAL A 89 -4.31 2.67 -7.77
N VAL A 90 -3.10 2.44 -8.28
CA VAL A 90 -2.59 1.08 -8.55
C VAL A 90 -2.51 0.26 -7.27
N LEU A 91 -1.96 0.82 -6.20
CA LEU A 91 -1.85 0.12 -4.92
C LEU A 91 -3.21 -0.08 -4.25
N ALA A 92 -4.16 0.84 -4.43
CA ALA A 92 -5.53 0.67 -3.95
C ALA A 92 -6.22 -0.51 -4.66
N ILE A 93 -6.12 -0.58 -5.98
CA ILE A 93 -6.65 -1.70 -6.77
C ILE A 93 -5.99 -3.01 -6.34
N PHE A 94 -4.66 -3.03 -6.14
CA PHE A 94 -3.94 -4.19 -5.64
C PHE A 94 -4.51 -4.67 -4.29
N ASN A 95 -4.65 -3.77 -3.31
CA ASN A 95 -5.21 -4.12 -1.99
C ASN A 95 -6.65 -4.62 -2.09
N ILE A 96 -7.49 -4.01 -2.93
CA ILE A 96 -8.88 -4.47 -3.13
C ILE A 96 -8.90 -5.89 -3.69
N ILE A 97 -8.12 -6.16 -4.74
CA ILE A 97 -8.07 -7.47 -5.39
C ILE A 97 -7.57 -8.52 -4.39
N ARG A 98 -6.46 -8.26 -3.69
CA ARG A 98 -5.90 -9.18 -2.70
C ARG A 98 -6.86 -9.42 -1.53
N GLY A 99 -7.60 -8.40 -1.09
CA GLY A 99 -8.64 -8.53 -0.07
C GLY A 99 -9.78 -9.45 -0.49
N ILE A 100 -10.27 -9.30 -1.73
CA ILE A 100 -11.30 -10.19 -2.29
C ILE A 100 -10.76 -11.62 -2.44
N GLN A 101 -9.55 -11.77 -2.97
CA GLN A 101 -8.92 -13.09 -3.13
C GLN A 101 -8.74 -13.78 -1.77
N ALA A 102 -8.36 -13.07 -0.72
CA ALA A 102 -8.24 -13.64 0.62
C ALA A 102 -9.57 -14.23 1.15
N LEU A 103 -10.72 -13.67 0.75
CA LEU A 103 -12.04 -14.19 1.12
C LEU A 103 -12.45 -15.41 0.28
N VAL A 104 -12.12 -15.40 -1.02
CA VAL A 104 -12.62 -16.37 -2.00
C VAL A 104 -11.68 -17.55 -2.20
N ALA A 105 -10.37 -17.36 -2.01
CA ALA A 105 -9.34 -18.36 -2.32
C ALA A 105 -9.59 -19.67 -1.56
N LYS A 106 -9.50 -20.79 -2.27
CA LYS A 106 -9.26 -22.09 -1.64
C LYS A 106 -7.79 -22.12 -1.19
N GLU A 107 -7.50 -22.88 -0.15
CA GLU A 107 -6.21 -22.86 0.57
C GLU A 107 -4.99 -23.20 -0.32
N ASP A 108 -5.29 -23.77 -1.48
CA ASP A 108 -4.43 -24.30 -2.53
C ASP A 108 -4.47 -23.48 -3.84
N ASP A 109 -5.09 -22.29 -3.85
CA ASP A 109 -5.13 -21.42 -5.04
C ASP A 109 -3.74 -20.87 -5.37
N PRO A 110 -3.12 -21.28 -6.49
CA PRO A 110 -1.79 -20.82 -6.87
C PRO A 110 -1.77 -19.30 -7.08
N LEU A 111 -2.86 -18.69 -7.55
CA LEU A 111 -2.92 -17.26 -7.86
C LEU A 111 -2.82 -16.36 -6.62
N PHE A 112 -3.15 -16.91 -5.45
CA PHE A 112 -3.02 -16.21 -4.17
C PHE A 112 -1.59 -16.27 -3.60
N ASN A 113 -0.85 -17.33 -3.91
CA ASN A 113 0.50 -17.59 -3.43
C ASN A 113 1.61 -17.27 -4.45
N THR A 114 1.29 -16.99 -5.72
CA THR A 114 2.28 -16.77 -6.80
C THR A 114 2.87 -15.37 -6.86
N PHE A 115 2.24 -14.40 -6.19
CA PHE A 115 2.65 -12.99 -6.22
C PHE A 115 3.10 -12.48 -4.83
N ASP A 116 3.41 -13.42 -3.94
CA ASP A 116 3.92 -13.19 -2.58
C ASP A 116 5.44 -13.34 -2.48
#